data_AF-A0A091LYQ0-F1
#
_entry.id   AF-A0A091LYQ0-F1
#
_cell.length_a   1.000
_cell.length_b   1.000
_cell.length_c   1.000
_cell.angle_alpha   90.00
_cell.angle_beta   90.00
_cell.angle_gamma   90.00
#
_symmetry.space_group_name_H-M   'P 1'
#
loop_
_entity.id
_entity.type
_entity.pdbx_description
1 polymer ?
#
loop_
_entity_poly.entity_id
_entity_poly.type
_entity_poly.pdbx_seq_one_letter_code
_entity_poly.pdbx_strand_id
1 'polypeptide(L)' 'LQDYCREYLVPREVCSTEYYPHCGFDGVTYGNKCLFCNAFL' A
#
# COMPACT_ATOMS: atom_id res chain seq x y z
N LEU A 1 -1.25 -11.34 1.19
CA LEU A 1 -1.64 -9.92 1.34
C LEU A 1 -1.78 -9.53 2.81
N GLN A 2 -2.53 -10.29 3.62
CA GLN A 2 -2.58 -10.09 5.09
C GLN A 2 -1.19 -10.07 5.75
N ASP A 3 -0.26 -10.93 5.34
CA ASP A 3 1.11 -10.89 5.87
C ASP A 3 1.93 -9.69 5.35
N TYR A 4 1.66 -9.23 4.13
CA TYR A 4 2.41 -8.14 3.50
C TYR A 4 2.05 -6.78 4.10
N CYS A 5 0.76 -6.57 4.37
CA CYS A 5 0.22 -5.35 4.98
C CYS A 5 -0.06 -5.50 6.48
N ARG A 6 0.50 -6.52 7.15
CA ARG A 6 0.23 -6.80 8.57
C ARG A 6 0.51 -5.63 9.51
N GLU A 7 1.46 -4.78 9.16
CA GLU A 7 1.84 -3.57 9.91
C GLU A 7 0.90 -2.37 9.66
N TYR A 8 -0.02 -2.49 8.71
CA TYR A 8 -0.98 -1.47 8.31
C TYR A 8 -2.36 -1.92 8.79
N LEU A 9 -2.64 -1.66 10.08
CA LEU A 9 -3.92 -1.98 10.72
C LEU A 9 -4.95 -0.85 10.59
N VAL A 10 -4.48 0.35 10.23
CA VAL A 10 -5.28 1.56 10.00
C VAL A 10 -4.68 2.33 8.81
N PRO A 11 -5.50 3.11 8.07
CA PRO A 11 -4.99 3.95 6.99
C PRO A 11 -3.96 4.96 7.53
N ARG A 12 -2.80 5.06 6.87
CA ARG A 12 -1.81 6.10 7.18
C ARG A 12 -2.14 7.38 6.42
N GLU A 13 -2.19 8.50 7.12
CA GLU A 13 -2.39 9.82 6.48
C GLU A 13 -1.16 10.29 5.68
N VAL A 14 0.02 9.81 6.06
CA VAL A 14 1.29 10.18 5.41
C VAL A 14 2.05 8.92 5.01
N CYS A 15 2.42 8.87 3.73
CA CYS A 15 3.31 7.86 3.16
C CYS A 15 4.64 8.50 2.76
N SER A 16 5.70 7.69 2.75
CA SER A 16 6.98 8.04 2.13
C SER A 16 6.81 8.34 0.64
N THR A 17 7.76 9.09 0.07
CA THR A 17 7.81 9.42 -1.36
C THR A 17 8.70 8.46 -2.16
N GLU A 18 9.21 7.40 -1.51
CA GLU A 18 9.95 6.34 -2.19
C GLU A 18 9.08 5.68 -3.27
N TYR A 19 9.71 5.32 -4.38
CA TYR A 19 9.04 4.69 -5.51
C TYR A 19 9.44 3.21 -5.60
N TYR A 20 8.54 2.36 -5.12
CA TYR A 20 8.59 0.90 -5.19
C TYR A 20 7.21 0.41 -5.64
N PRO A 21 6.96 0.29 -6.95
CA PRO A 21 5.62 0.09 -7.46
C PRO A 21 5.05 -1.29 -7.11
N HIS A 22 3.77 -1.32 -6.73
CA HIS A 22 3.00 -2.54 -6.47
C HIS A 22 1.76 -2.59 -7.36
N CYS A 23 1.52 -3.76 -7.96
CA CYS A 23 0.34 -4.00 -8.78
C CYS A 23 -0.86 -4.36 -7.90
N GLY A 24 -1.91 -3.54 -7.95
CA GLY A 24 -3.21 -3.76 -7.31
C GLY A 24 -4.08 -4.74 -8.09
N PHE A 25 -4.99 -5.42 -7.37
CA PHE A 25 -5.97 -6.31 -8.00
C PHE A 25 -7.04 -5.54 -8.78
N ASP A 26 -7.20 -4.26 -8.46
CA ASP A 26 -8.06 -3.27 -9.13
C ASP A 26 -7.45 -2.73 -10.43
N GLY A 27 -6.26 -3.21 -10.81
CA GLY A 27 -5.52 -2.76 -11.98
C GLY A 27 -4.76 -1.45 -11.77
N VAL A 28 -4.74 -0.91 -10.55
CA VAL A 28 -4.00 0.30 -10.21
C VAL A 28 -2.58 -0.05 -9.77
N THR A 29 -1.59 0.72 -10.23
CA THR A 29 -0.22 0.62 -9.71
C THR A 29 -0.03 1.64 -8.59
N TYR A 30 0.33 1.16 -7.41
CA TYR A 30 0.60 2.00 -6.24
C TYR A 30 2.09 2.27 -6.14
N GLY A 31 2.47 3.54 -5.98
CA GLY A 31 3.87 3.95 -6.02
C GLY A 31 4.75 3.40 -4.88
N ASN A 32 4.16 2.97 -3.77
CA ASN A 32 4.86 2.31 -2.68
C ASN A 32 3.94 1.44 -1.81
N LYS A 33 4.56 0.69 -0.90
CA LYS A 33 3.89 -0.21 0.04
C LYS A 33 2.81 0.49 0.87
N CYS A 34 3.06 1.71 1.32
CA CYS A 34 2.11 2.46 2.15
C CYS A 34 0.83 2.78 1.37
N LEU A 35 0.95 3.34 0.16
CA LEU A 35 -0.19 3.61 -0.72
C LEU A 35 -0.94 2.32 -1.09
N PHE A 36 -0.22 1.23 -1.37
CA PHE A 36 -0.80 -0.07 -1.67
C PHE A 36 -1.61 -0.64 -0.49
N CYS A 37 -1.01 -0.67 0.70
CA CYS A 37 -1.65 -1.24 1.88
C CYS A 37 -2.80 -0.37 2.40
N ASN A 38 -2.74 0.95 2.22
CA ASN A 38 -3.86 1.83 2.53
C ASN A 38 -5.09 1.54 1.66
N ALA A 39 -4.90 1.14 0.40
CA ALA A 39 -6.01 0.80 -0.48
C ALA A 39 -6.53 -0.64 -0.27
N PHE A 40 -5.77 -1.48 0.43
CA PHE A 40 -6.18 -2.84 0.79
C PHE A 40 -7.06 -2.87 2.06
N LEU A 41 -6.99 -1.84 2.90
CA LEU A 41 -7.82 -1.64 4.09
C LEU A 41 -9.20 -1.07 3.73
#